data_AF-A0A3R8KKZ9-F1
#
_entry.id   AF-A0A3R8KKZ9-F1
#
_cell.length_a   1.000
_cell.length_b   1.000
_cell.length_c   1.000
_cell.angle_alpha   90.00
_cell.angle_beta   90.00
_cell.angle_gamma   90.00
#
_symmetry.space_group_name_H-M   'P 1'
#
loop_
_entity.id
_entity.type
_entity.pdbx_description
1 polymer ?
#
loop_
_entity_poly.entity_id
_entity_poly.type
_entity_poly.pdbx_seq_one_letter_code
_entity_poly.pdbx_strand_id
1 'polypeptide(L)'
;MNSPDEKAETVWHQIGSFEPREAKRLLEALEKAGVPFELEYDDSALRRPMRTVELYLAMNPEGAKLAIFVPEENVGDVQALVRALFPV
;
A
#
# COMPACT_ATOMS: atom_id res chain seq x y z
N MET A 1 26.50 32.56 8.20
CA MET A 1 26.89 31.43 7.35
C MET A 1 25.71 30.48 7.34
N ASN A 2 25.00 30.40 6.22
CA ASN A 2 23.86 29.50 6.06
C ASN A 2 24.39 28.08 5.94
N SER A 3 23.95 27.17 6.82
CA SER A 3 24.02 25.73 6.58
C SER A 3 22.67 25.32 5.99
N PRO A 4 22.55 25.02 4.68
CA PRO A 4 21.33 24.49 4.12
C PRO A 4 21.46 22.96 4.15
N ASP A 5 21.16 22.36 5.29
CA ASP A 5 20.93 20.92 5.37
C ASP A 5 19.58 20.71 6.07
N GLU A 6 18.55 21.39 5.54
CA GLU A 6 17.19 20.85 5.59
C GLU A 6 17.23 19.56 4.80
N LYS A 7 17.51 18.44 5.48
CA LYS A 7 17.17 17.13 4.94
C LYS A 7 15.68 17.18 4.70
N ALA A 8 15.27 17.35 3.45
CA ALA A 8 13.88 17.23 3.06
C ALA A 8 13.39 15.89 3.60
N GLU A 9 12.52 15.94 4.60
CA GLU A 9 11.90 14.76 5.17
C GLU A 9 11.11 14.11 4.04
N THR A 10 11.43 12.87 3.68
CA THR A 10 10.74 12.16 2.61
C THR A 10 9.27 12.04 3.01
N VAL A 11 8.39 12.67 2.24
CA VAL A 11 6.95 12.56 2.45
C VAL A 11 6.47 11.26 1.80
N TRP A 12 6.01 10.34 2.64
CA TRP A 12 5.50 9.05 2.22
C TRP A 12 3.99 9.13 1.96
N HIS A 13 3.55 8.68 0.78
CA HIS A 13 2.16 8.66 0.36
C HIS A 13 1.66 7.24 0.17
N GLN A 14 0.49 6.95 0.74
CA GLN A 14 -0.15 5.66 0.58
C GLN A 14 -0.70 5.54 -0.86
N ILE A 15 -0.28 4.49 -1.56
CA ILE A 15 -0.79 4.18 -2.90
C ILE A 15 -2.00 3.24 -2.87
N GLY A 16 -2.19 2.50 -1.77
CA GLY A 16 -3.33 1.63 -1.54
C GLY A 16 -3.09 0.58 -0.46
N SER A 17 -4.15 -0.19 -0.17
CA SER A 17 -4.11 -1.38 0.69
C SER A 17 -4.41 -2.62 -0.15
N PHE A 18 -3.48 -3.58 -0.14
CA PHE A 18 -3.48 -4.73 -1.05
C PHE A 18 -3.55 -6.05 -0.28
N GLU A 19 -4.17 -7.07 -0.88
CA GLU A 19 -4.07 -8.43 -0.35
C GLU A 19 -2.60 -8.91 -0.41
N PRO A 20 -2.13 -9.81 0.47
CA PRO A 20 -0.72 -10.22 0.51
C PRO A 20 -0.16 -10.71 -0.84
N ARG A 21 -0.99 -11.37 -1.65
CA ARG A 21 -0.61 -11.83 -3.00
C ARG A 21 -0.48 -10.68 -4.01
N GLU A 22 -1.33 -9.68 -3.90
CA GLU A 22 -1.30 -8.48 -4.74
C GLU A 22 -0.12 -7.59 -4.36
N ALA A 23 0.06 -7.35 -3.05
CA ALA A 23 1.20 -6.64 -2.50
C ALA A 23 2.50 -7.26 -3.01
N LYS A 24 2.66 -8.59 -2.95
CA LYS A 24 3.85 -9.26 -3.48
C LYS A 24 4.13 -8.90 -4.95
N ARG A 25 3.12 -8.91 -5.82
CA ARG A 25 3.27 -8.56 -7.24
C ARG A 25 3.68 -7.10 -7.44
N LEU A 26 3.10 -6.20 -6.64
CA LEU A 26 3.40 -4.78 -6.71
C LEU A 26 4.80 -4.47 -6.18
N LEU A 27 5.18 -5.05 -5.04
CA LEU A 27 6.52 -4.90 -4.46
C LEU A 27 7.62 -5.36 -5.42
N GLU A 28 7.46 -6.53 -6.06
CA GLU A 28 8.40 -7.00 -7.09
C GLU A 28 8.52 -6.02 -8.27
N ALA A 29 7.45 -5.30 -8.62
CA ALA A 29 7.48 -4.32 -9.69
C ALA A 29 8.13 -2.99 -9.25
N LEU A 30 7.90 -2.55 -8.01
CA LEU A 30 8.56 -1.38 -7.42
C LEU A 30 10.08 -1.60 -7.28
N GLU A 31 10.49 -2.78 -6.79
CA GLU A 31 11.89 -3.16 -6.69
C GLU A 31 12.58 -3.13 -8.07
N LYS A 32 11.94 -3.68 -9.10
CA LYS A 32 12.47 -3.65 -10.48
C LYS A 32 12.57 -2.25 -11.06
N ALA A 33 11.67 -1.35 -10.66
CA ALA A 33 11.67 0.05 -11.06
C ALA A 33 12.64 0.91 -10.23
N GLY A 34 13.25 0.37 -9.17
CA GLY A 34 14.11 1.12 -8.26
C GLY A 34 13.37 2.14 -7.40
N VAL A 35 12.06 1.95 -7.19
CA VAL A 35 11.22 2.84 -6.40
C VAL A 35 11.28 2.41 -4.93
N PRO A 36 11.73 3.28 -4.01
CA PRO A 36 11.70 2.98 -2.57
C PRO A 36 10.25 2.93 -2.07
N PHE A 37 10.00 2.08 -1.07
CA PHE A 37 8.66 1.91 -0.49
C PHE A 37 8.73 1.57 1.00
N GLU A 38 7.65 1.86 1.70
CA GLU A 38 7.38 1.41 3.07
C GLU A 38 6.11 0.55 3.11
N LEU A 39 6.05 -0.32 4.12
CA LEU A 39 4.94 -1.25 4.33
C LEU A 39 4.38 -1.11 5.72
N GLU A 40 3.06 -1.05 5.81
CA GLU A 40 2.33 -1.14 7.07
C GLU A 40 1.27 -2.24 7.01
N TYR A 41 1.00 -2.85 8.16
CA TYR A 41 -0.12 -3.78 8.31
C TYR A 41 -1.43 -3.00 8.44
N ASP A 42 -2.39 -3.29 7.57
CA ASP A 42 -3.73 -2.73 7.62
C ASP A 42 -4.71 -3.81 8.15
N ASP A 43 -5.02 -3.71 9.44
CA ASP A 43 -5.96 -4.60 10.12
C ASP A 43 -7.38 -4.00 10.25
N SER A 44 -7.65 -2.88 9.59
CA SER A 44 -8.92 -2.14 9.72
C SER A 44 -10.14 -3.01 9.40
N ALA A 45 -10.04 -3.85 8.37
CA ALA A 45 -11.07 -4.83 8.00
C ALA A 45 -11.33 -5.89 9.08
N LEU A 46 -10.34 -6.20 9.94
CA LEU A 46 -10.52 -7.15 11.05
C LEU A 46 -11.39 -6.57 12.17
N ARG A 47 -11.43 -5.24 12.31
CA ARG A 47 -12.12 -4.53 13.40
C ARG A 47 -13.52 -4.06 13.04
N ARG A 48 -14.00 -4.35 11.81
CA ARG A 48 -15.32 -3.88 11.34
C ARG A 48 -16.46 -4.52 12.15
N PRO A 49 -17.48 -3.75 12.60
CA PRO A 49 -18.54 -4.25 13.49
C PRO A 49 -19.29 -5.49 12.99
N MET A 50 -19.45 -5.64 11.67
CA MET A 50 -20.22 -6.73 11.07
C MET A 50 -19.43 -8.02 10.82
N ARG A 51 -18.11 -8.04 11.10
CA ARG A 51 -17.24 -9.18 10.75
C ARG A 51 -17.70 -10.50 11.33
N THR A 52 -18.09 -10.50 12.61
CA THR A 52 -18.53 -11.72 13.31
C THR A 52 -19.78 -12.30 12.67
N VAL A 53 -20.71 -11.46 12.21
CA VAL A 53 -21.94 -11.88 11.55
C VAL A 53 -21.64 -12.49 10.18
N GLU A 54 -20.75 -11.86 9.41
CA GLU A 54 -20.32 -12.36 8.09
C GLU A 54 -19.67 -13.74 8.20
N LEU A 55 -18.79 -13.94 9.19
CA LEU A 55 -18.17 -15.23 9.47
C LEU A 55 -19.22 -16.28 9.86
N TYR A 56 -20.19 -15.92 10.71
CA TYR A 56 -21.26 -16.85 11.11
C TYR A 56 -22.12 -17.29 9.92
N LEU A 57 -22.36 -16.39 8.96
CA LEU A 57 -23.11 -16.66 7.74
C LEU A 57 -22.27 -17.33 6.63
N ALA A 58 -21.05 -17.78 6.94
CA ALA A 58 -20.10 -18.35 5.97
C ALA A 58 -19.83 -17.44 4.75
N MET A 59 -19.93 -16.12 4.94
CA MET A 59 -19.45 -15.15 3.96
C MET A 59 -17.93 -15.11 3.99
N ASN A 60 -17.32 -14.56 2.93
CA ASN A 60 -15.87 -14.35 2.88
C ASN A 60 -15.55 -12.87 3.17
N PRO A 61 -15.51 -12.45 4.45
CA PRO A 61 -15.18 -11.07 4.78
C PRO A 61 -13.73 -10.76 4.43
N GLU A 62 -13.48 -9.51 4.12
CA GLU A 62 -12.16 -8.99 3.76
C GLU A 62 -11.10 -9.30 4.83
N GLY A 63 -9.88 -9.64 4.40
CA GLY A 63 -8.77 -9.99 5.28
C GLY A 63 -8.00 -8.77 5.80
N ALA A 64 -6.94 -9.04 6.56
CA ALA A 64 -5.91 -8.03 6.78
C ALA A 64 -5.13 -7.79 5.48
N LYS A 65 -4.75 -6.54 5.25
CA LYS A 65 -4.07 -6.09 4.04
C LYS A 65 -2.71 -5.50 4.37
N LEU A 66 -1.96 -5.20 3.32
CA LEU A 66 -0.72 -4.44 3.40
C LEU A 66 -0.94 -3.07 2.77
N ALA A 67 -0.79 -2.02 3.56
CA ALA A 67 -0.73 -0.66 3.08
C ALA A 67 0.68 -0.40 2.54
N ILE A 68 0.77 0.11 1.31
CA ILE A 68 2.05 0.39 0.65
C ILE A 68 2.18 1.90 0.51
N PHE A 69 3.34 2.41 0.88
CA PHE A 69 3.69 3.82 0.81
C PHE A 69 4.90 4.01 -0.09
N VAL A 70 4.91 5.09 -0.86
CA VAL A 70 6.04 5.48 -1.73
C VAL A 70 6.31 6.98 -1.56
N PRO A 71 7.50 7.48 -1.90
CA PRO A 71 7.75 8.92 -1.87
C PRO A 71 6.79 9.68 -2.79
N GLU A 72 6.43 10.90 -2.39
CA GLU A 72 5.51 11.77 -3.14
C GLU A 72 5.89 11.91 -4.62
N GLU A 73 7.19 12.03 -4.91
CA GLU A 73 7.73 12.17 -6.26
C GLU A 73 7.43 10.96 -7.17
N ASN A 74 7.19 9.78 -6.60
CA ASN A 74 6.94 8.55 -7.35
C ASN A 74 5.45 8.19 -7.47
N VAL A 75 4.55 8.89 -6.77
CA VAL A 75 3.12 8.52 -6.70
C VAL A 75 2.49 8.40 -8.09
N GLY A 76 2.75 9.33 -8.98
CA GLY A 76 2.17 9.32 -10.34
C GLY A 76 2.56 8.09 -11.16
N ASP A 77 3.86 7.79 -11.20
CA ASP A 77 4.40 6.64 -11.92
C ASP A 77 3.92 5.32 -11.31
N VAL A 78 3.89 5.25 -9.98
CA VAL A 78 3.42 4.07 -9.25
C VAL A 78 1.92 3.84 -9.45
N GLN A 79 1.10 4.89 -9.48
CA GLN A 79 -0.33 4.75 -9.79
C GLN A 79 -0.55 4.20 -11.20
N ALA A 80 0.24 4.63 -12.19
CA ALA A 80 0.17 4.07 -13.53
C ALA A 80 0.58 2.58 -13.55
N LEU A 81 1.63 2.21 -12.81
CA LEU A 81 2.07 0.83 -12.64
C LEU A 81 1.00 -0.06 -11.99
N VAL A 82 0.36 0.44 -10.92
CA VAL A 82 -0.75 -0.27 -10.24
C VAL A 82 -1.89 -0.56 -11.22
N ARG A 83 -2.30 0.43 -12.01
CA ARG A 83 -3.36 0.24 -13.03
C ARG A 83 -2.99 -0.78 -14.10
N ALA A 84 -1.71 -0.89 -14.44
CA ALA A 84 -1.24 -1.90 -15.39
C ALA A 84 -1.20 -3.31 -14.79
N LEU A 85 -0.87 -3.45 -13.50
CA LEU A 85 -0.79 -4.74 -12.82
C LEU A 85 -2.15 -5.32 -12.43
N PHE A 86 -3.11 -4.44 -12.14
CA PHE A 86 -4.45 -4.77 -11.67
C PHE A 86 -5.50 -4.05 -12.54
N PRO A 87 -5.70 -4.49 -13.80
CA PRO A 87 -6.78 -3.95 -14.62
C PRO A 87 -8.13 -4.31 -13.99
N VAL A 88 -8.96 -3.29 -13.80
CA VAL A 88 -10.32 -3.40 -13.26
C VAL A 88 -11.30 -3.73 -14.38
#